data_AF-A0A9E5HXK0-F1
#
_entry.id   AF-A0A9E5HXK0-F1
#
_cell.length_a   1.000
_cell.length_b   1.000
_cell.length_c   1.000
_cell.angle_alpha   90.00
_cell.angle_beta   90.00
_cell.angle_gamma   90.00
#
_symmetry.space_group_name_H-M   'P 1'
#
loop_
_entity.id
_entity.type
_entity.pdbx_description
1 polymer ?
#
loop_
_entity_poly.entity_id
_entity_poly.type
_entity_poly.pdbx_seq_one_letter_code
_entity_poly.pdbx_strand_id
1 'polypeptide(L)'
;QLYGLQGRGLFIDLDTVIWGSLDEFFECEGDFIALDSAPWRYVNSPPRTGTGIFAFDFGKMGWVVEKLLTQRDKLINEYKIEQDYLHSEISDIRYWPQEWIKSYKYHLRQPLVIDRFKGPSQPNQSVKIICFHGKPRPIDLICPPKGNWDRFPHYGTGPVPWMVEYWVTNGGSLKQ
;
A
#
# COMPACT_ATOMS: atom_id res chain seq x y z
N GLN A 1 4.82 -14.25 -22.28
CA GLN A 1 3.74 -13.29 -22.61
C GLN A 1 2.55 -13.54 -21.69
N LEU A 2 2.00 -12.50 -21.06
CA LEU A 2 0.86 -12.56 -20.12
C LEU A 2 -0.47 -12.69 -20.89
N TYR A 3 -0.74 -13.87 -21.49
CA TYR A 3 -2.03 -14.22 -22.11
C TYR A 3 -2.62 -13.18 -23.09
N GLY A 4 -1.79 -12.41 -23.80
CA GLY A 4 -2.24 -11.39 -24.75
C GLY A 4 -2.59 -10.02 -24.14
N LEU A 5 -2.38 -9.81 -22.83
CA LEU A 5 -2.51 -8.50 -22.20
C LEU A 5 -1.46 -7.51 -22.74
N GLN A 6 -1.90 -6.29 -22.99
CA GLN A 6 -1.10 -5.19 -23.52
C GLN A 6 -1.32 -3.92 -22.70
N GLY A 7 -0.37 -2.99 -22.76
CA GLY A 7 -0.42 -1.74 -22.00
C GLY A 7 0.11 -1.91 -20.58
N ARG A 8 -0.53 -1.23 -19.63
CA ARG A 8 -0.08 -1.13 -18.25
C ARG A 8 -0.93 -1.95 -17.29
N GLY A 9 -0.27 -2.74 -16.45
CA GLY A 9 -0.88 -3.38 -15.30
C GLY A 9 -0.68 -2.54 -14.04
N LEU A 10 -1.67 -2.53 -13.16
CA LEU A 10 -1.59 -1.98 -11.81
C LEU A 10 -1.81 -3.12 -10.81
N PHE A 11 -0.81 -3.36 -9.97
CA PHE A 11 -0.89 -4.28 -8.84
C PHE A 11 -1.23 -3.50 -7.57
N ILE A 12 -2.14 -4.03 -6.75
CA ILE A 12 -2.52 -3.46 -5.46
C ILE A 12 -2.70 -4.62 -4.47
N ASP A 13 -2.07 -4.51 -3.29
CA ASP A 13 -2.26 -5.46 -2.21
C ASP A 13 -3.69 -5.45 -1.67
N LEU A 14 -4.16 -6.61 -1.21
CA LEU A 14 -5.52 -6.79 -0.69
C LEU A 14 -5.78 -6.09 0.66
N ASP A 15 -4.73 -5.63 1.34
CA ASP A 15 -4.84 -4.86 2.57
C ASP A 15 -4.81 -3.33 2.33
N THR A 16 -5.23 -2.92 1.14
CA THR A 16 -5.27 -1.52 0.73
C THR A 16 -6.71 -1.05 0.55
N VAL A 17 -6.94 0.25 0.80
CA VAL A 17 -8.21 0.92 0.52
C VAL A 17 -8.04 1.88 -0.64
N ILE A 18 -8.92 1.77 -1.64
CA ILE A 18 -8.98 2.68 -2.79
C ILE A 18 -9.87 3.86 -2.39
N TRP A 19 -9.27 5.02 -2.15
CA TRP A 19 -9.97 6.21 -1.67
C TRP A 19 -10.41 7.17 -2.77
N GLY A 20 -9.63 7.25 -3.86
CA GLY A 20 -9.86 8.15 -4.98
C GLY A 20 -9.70 7.45 -6.33
N SER A 21 -9.77 8.22 -7.43
CA SER A 21 -9.60 7.65 -8.78
C SER A 21 -8.23 6.97 -8.94
N LEU A 22 -8.23 5.88 -9.70
CA LEU A 22 -7.03 5.15 -10.09
C LEU A 22 -6.47 5.60 -11.45
N ASP A 23 -7.19 6.44 -12.19
CA ASP A 23 -6.87 6.77 -13.58
C ASP A 23 -5.44 7.30 -13.72
N GLU A 24 -5.04 8.20 -12.83
CA GLU A 24 -3.74 8.86 -12.90
C GLU A 24 -2.56 7.91 -12.61
N PHE A 25 -2.80 6.74 -11.99
CA PHE A 25 -1.76 5.70 -11.85
C PHE A 25 -1.38 5.09 -13.19
N PHE A 26 -2.25 5.18 -14.20
CA PHE A 26 -2.00 4.67 -15.55
C PHE A 26 -1.33 5.70 -16.46
N GLU A 27 -1.30 6.98 -16.07
CA GLU A 27 -0.83 8.09 -16.91
C GLU A 27 0.65 8.44 -16.69
N CYS A 28 1.25 8.07 -15.56
CA CYS A 28 2.65 8.39 -15.25
C CYS A 28 3.63 7.68 -16.20
N GLU A 29 4.65 8.35 -16.71
CA GLU A 29 5.66 7.70 -17.55
C GLU A 29 6.60 6.79 -16.73
N GLY A 30 7.04 5.68 -17.34
CA GLY A 30 7.98 4.72 -16.73
C GLY A 30 7.57 3.26 -16.92
N ASP A 31 8.55 2.38 -17.07
CA ASP A 31 8.31 0.94 -17.28
C ASP A 31 7.91 0.21 -15.99
N PHE A 32 8.38 0.72 -14.85
CA PHE A 32 8.02 0.28 -13.52
C PHE A 32 7.87 1.48 -12.59
N ILE A 33 6.70 1.62 -12.00
CA ILE A 33 6.33 2.74 -11.13
C ILE A 33 5.84 2.16 -9.82
N ALA A 34 6.31 2.66 -8.69
CA ALA A 34 5.98 2.10 -7.39
C ALA A 34 5.73 3.19 -6.34
N LEU A 35 5.33 2.75 -5.16
CA LEU A 35 5.32 3.58 -3.99
C LEU A 35 6.75 3.80 -3.48
N ASP A 36 7.10 5.04 -3.13
CA ASP A 36 8.23 5.31 -2.24
C ASP A 36 7.75 5.42 -0.78
N SER A 37 8.17 4.47 0.05
CA SER A 37 7.80 4.37 1.46
C SER A 37 8.79 5.04 2.41
N ALA A 38 9.95 5.49 1.93
CA ALA A 38 10.99 6.10 2.76
C ALA A 38 10.47 7.29 3.59
N PRO A 39 9.76 8.28 2.99
CA PRO A 39 9.31 9.48 3.71
C PRO A 39 8.34 9.19 4.87
N TRP A 40 7.74 8.01 4.94
CA TRP A 40 6.81 7.64 6.01
C TRP A 40 7.49 7.51 7.37
N ARG A 41 8.78 7.17 7.37
CA ARG A 41 9.56 6.95 8.59
C ARG A 41 10.90 7.70 8.60
N TYR A 42 11.52 7.86 7.44
CA TYR A 42 12.86 8.40 7.29
C TYR A 42 12.80 9.66 6.42
N VAL A 43 12.63 10.80 7.08
CA VAL A 43 12.57 12.10 6.40
C VAL A 43 13.90 12.37 5.68
N ASN A 44 13.84 12.80 4.42
CA ASN A 44 15.00 13.10 3.56
C ASN A 44 15.96 11.92 3.30
N SER A 45 15.48 10.67 3.38
CA SER A 45 16.29 9.52 2.96
C SER A 45 16.11 9.20 1.47
N PRO A 46 17.04 8.43 0.86
CA PRO A 46 16.82 7.85 -0.46
C PRO A 46 15.51 7.03 -0.52
N PRO A 47 14.91 6.88 -1.71
CA PRO A 47 13.68 6.12 -1.88
C PRO A 47 13.79 4.70 -1.34
N ARG A 48 12.67 4.19 -0.83
CA ARG A 48 12.50 2.77 -0.47
C ARG A 48 11.26 2.26 -1.17
N THR A 49 11.47 1.49 -2.24
CA THR A 49 10.39 0.90 -3.04
C THR A 49 9.50 0.05 -2.15
N GLY A 50 8.22 0.39 -2.11
CA GLY A 50 7.16 -0.46 -1.54
C GLY A 50 6.39 -1.12 -2.67
N THR A 51 6.17 -2.44 -2.54
CA THR A 51 5.49 -3.25 -3.55
C THR A 51 4.01 -3.51 -3.24
N GLY A 52 3.47 -2.87 -2.20
CA GLY A 52 2.03 -2.95 -1.91
C GLY A 52 1.15 -2.25 -2.95
N ILE A 53 1.74 -1.40 -3.79
CA ILE A 53 1.16 -0.90 -5.03
C ILE A 53 2.28 -0.60 -6.01
N PHE A 54 2.17 -1.10 -7.24
CA PHE A 54 3.09 -0.78 -8.33
C PHE A 54 2.41 -0.97 -9.68
N ALA A 55 2.87 -0.22 -10.68
CA ALA A 55 2.46 -0.36 -12.06
C ALA A 55 3.64 -0.79 -12.91
N PHE A 56 3.34 -1.56 -13.95
CA PHE A 56 4.34 -2.07 -14.87
C PHE A 56 3.74 -2.25 -16.26
N ASP A 57 4.58 -2.08 -17.28
CA ASP A 57 4.15 -2.32 -18.66
C ASP A 57 4.30 -3.80 -19.01
N PHE A 58 3.22 -4.38 -19.56
CA PHE A 58 3.20 -5.77 -19.97
C PHE A 58 4.31 -6.06 -20.99
N GLY A 59 5.12 -7.08 -20.71
CA GLY A 59 6.23 -7.50 -21.56
C GLY A 59 7.59 -6.87 -21.21
N LYS A 60 7.64 -5.81 -20.39
CA LYS A 60 8.92 -5.15 -20.03
C LYS A 60 9.60 -5.76 -18.80
N MET A 61 8.84 -6.34 -17.88
CA MET A 61 9.34 -6.85 -16.59
C MET A 61 9.53 -8.38 -16.50
N GLY A 62 9.40 -9.11 -17.63
CA GLY A 62 9.49 -10.57 -17.62
C GLY A 62 10.83 -11.12 -17.13
N TRP A 63 11.92 -10.41 -17.45
CA TRP A 63 13.29 -10.77 -17.06
C TRP A 63 13.48 -10.86 -15.55
N VAL A 64 12.72 -10.08 -14.76
CA VAL A 64 12.78 -10.10 -13.29
C VAL A 64 12.37 -11.48 -12.78
N VAL A 65 11.25 -12.00 -13.26
CA VAL A 65 10.78 -13.34 -12.89
C VAL A 65 11.73 -14.43 -13.40
N GLU A 66 12.22 -14.30 -14.63
CA GLU A 66 13.19 -15.24 -15.20
C GLU A 66 14.49 -15.30 -14.40
N LYS A 67 15.01 -14.14 -13.98
CA LYS A 67 16.19 -14.05 -13.11
C LYS A 67 15.94 -14.71 -11.75
N LEU A 68 14.77 -14.48 -11.14
CA LEU A 68 14.39 -15.14 -9.90
C LEU A 68 14.30 -16.66 -10.05
N LEU A 69 13.71 -17.15 -11.13
CA LEU A 69 13.59 -18.60 -11.39
C LEU A 69 14.94 -19.26 -11.64
N THR A 70 15.84 -18.59 -12.38
CA THR A 70 17.15 -19.14 -12.73
C THR A 70 18.17 -19.06 -11.59
N GLN A 71 18.07 -18.07 -10.70
CA GLN A 71 19.03 -17.81 -9.61
C GLN A 71 18.37 -17.86 -8.22
N ARG A 72 17.29 -18.65 -8.10
CA ARG A 72 16.39 -18.65 -6.94
C ARG A 72 17.13 -18.72 -5.60
N ASP A 73 17.97 -19.73 -5.39
CA ASP A 73 18.62 -19.96 -4.10
C ASP A 73 19.56 -18.82 -3.74
N LYS A 74 20.28 -18.27 -4.73
CA LYS A 74 21.14 -17.10 -4.54
C LYS A 74 20.31 -15.89 -4.10
N LEU A 75 19.25 -15.58 -4.85
CA LEU A 75 18.46 -14.37 -4.64
C LEU A 75 17.63 -14.42 -3.35
N ILE A 76 17.11 -15.58 -2.96
CA ILE A 76 16.42 -15.76 -1.67
C ILE A 76 17.39 -15.59 -0.48
N ASN A 77 18.65 -15.99 -0.64
CA ASN A 77 19.67 -15.80 0.39
C ASN A 77 20.18 -14.34 0.45
N GLU A 78 20.21 -13.64 -0.69
CA GLU A 78 20.65 -12.26 -0.81
C GLU A 78 19.58 -11.25 -0.34
N TYR A 79 18.35 -11.44 -0.80
CA TYR A 79 17.23 -10.55 -0.54
C TYR A 79 16.25 -11.18 0.44
N LYS A 80 16.01 -10.50 1.56
CA LYS A 80 15.10 -11.00 2.62
C LYS A 80 13.64 -10.96 2.21
N ILE A 81 13.28 -10.02 1.34
CA ILE A 81 11.92 -9.73 0.92
C ILE A 81 11.92 -9.30 -0.55
N GLU A 82 10.79 -9.50 -1.22
CA GLU A 82 10.62 -9.23 -2.65
C GLU A 82 10.81 -7.75 -3.02
N GLN A 83 10.37 -6.81 -2.19
CA GLN A 83 10.58 -5.37 -2.47
C GLN A 83 12.06 -4.98 -2.51
N ASP A 84 12.91 -5.60 -1.68
CA ASP A 84 14.36 -5.33 -1.68
C ASP A 84 15.00 -5.86 -2.96
N TYR A 85 14.52 -7.03 -3.43
CA TYR A 85 14.91 -7.59 -4.72
C TYR A 85 14.53 -6.66 -5.88
N LEU A 86 13.28 -6.22 -5.97
CA LEU A 86 12.85 -5.30 -7.02
C LEU A 86 13.58 -3.96 -6.97
N HIS A 87 13.76 -3.40 -5.77
CA HIS A 87 14.47 -2.13 -5.58
C HIS A 87 15.94 -2.19 -6.04
N SER A 88 16.58 -3.34 -5.85
CA SER A 88 17.98 -3.55 -6.21
C SER A 88 18.17 -3.84 -7.71
N GLU A 89 17.26 -4.61 -8.29
CA GLU A 89 17.41 -5.12 -9.66
C GLU A 89 16.89 -4.15 -10.72
N ILE A 90 15.85 -3.38 -10.42
CA ILE A 90 15.25 -2.45 -11.37
C ILE A 90 15.94 -1.08 -11.22
N SER A 91 16.59 -0.61 -12.28
CA SER A 91 17.40 0.61 -12.24
C SER A 91 16.62 1.92 -12.40
N ASP A 92 15.55 1.94 -13.19
CA ASP A 92 14.73 3.16 -13.47
C ASP A 92 13.33 3.04 -12.86
N ILE A 93 13.29 2.91 -11.52
CA ILE A 93 12.02 2.93 -10.78
C ILE A 93 11.53 4.37 -10.68
N ARG A 94 10.31 4.61 -11.16
CA ARG A 94 9.60 5.87 -10.92
C ARG A 94 8.72 5.75 -9.68
N TYR A 95 8.45 6.89 -9.04
CA TYR A 95 7.63 6.93 -7.84
C TYR A 95 6.50 7.93 -7.99
N TRP A 96 5.30 7.54 -7.57
CA TRP A 96 4.14 8.42 -7.57
C TRP A 96 4.27 9.55 -6.54
N PRO A 97 3.51 10.65 -6.70
CA PRO A 97 3.44 11.71 -5.71
C PRO A 97 3.06 11.19 -4.32
N GLN A 98 3.75 11.68 -3.29
CA GLN A 98 3.57 11.21 -1.90
C GLN A 98 2.18 11.53 -1.35
N GLU A 99 1.47 12.51 -1.90
CA GLU A 99 0.12 12.87 -1.55
C GLU A 99 -0.93 11.85 -1.99
N TRP A 100 -0.67 11.06 -3.04
CA TRP A 100 -1.61 10.07 -3.57
C TRP A 100 -1.69 8.82 -2.69
N ILE A 101 -0.59 8.43 -2.06
CA ILE A 101 -0.49 7.14 -1.36
C ILE A 101 -0.11 7.39 0.10
N LYS A 102 -1.01 7.04 1.01
CA LYS A 102 -0.80 7.23 2.45
C LYS A 102 -0.80 5.92 3.20
N SER A 103 0.23 5.68 4.00
CA SER A 103 0.18 4.68 5.07
C SER A 103 -0.84 5.08 6.14
N TYR A 104 -1.74 4.16 6.49
CA TYR A 104 -2.66 4.32 7.62
C TYR A 104 -1.89 4.66 8.91
N LYS A 105 -0.88 3.85 9.26
CA LYS A 105 -0.15 3.96 10.53
C LYS A 105 0.65 5.24 10.70
N TYR A 106 1.18 5.75 9.61
CA TYR A 106 2.11 6.88 9.62
C TYR A 106 1.39 8.22 9.40
N HIS A 107 0.24 8.23 8.71
CA HIS A 107 -0.43 9.48 8.33
C HIS A 107 -1.84 9.65 8.92
N LEU A 108 -2.59 8.57 9.12
CA LEU A 108 -3.99 8.67 9.53
C LEU A 108 -4.19 8.31 11.01
N ARG A 109 -3.45 7.33 11.51
CA ARG A 109 -3.48 6.93 12.91
C ARG A 109 -2.98 8.06 13.80
N GLN A 110 -3.69 8.31 14.90
CA GLN A 110 -3.30 9.32 15.87
C GLN A 110 -2.02 8.90 16.63
N PRO A 111 -1.25 9.86 17.15
CA PRO A 111 -0.15 9.57 18.07
C PRO A 111 -0.63 8.82 19.32
N LEU A 112 0.33 8.22 20.03
CA LEU A 112 0.07 7.54 21.29
C LEU A 112 -0.67 8.44 22.27
N VAL A 113 -1.52 7.83 23.10
CA VAL A 113 -2.39 8.50 24.08
C VAL A 113 -3.56 9.23 23.43
N ILE A 114 -3.34 9.97 22.34
CA ILE A 114 -4.41 10.65 21.59
C ILE A 114 -5.36 9.64 20.94
N ASP A 115 -4.81 8.53 20.43
CA ASP A 115 -5.54 7.41 19.83
C ASP A 115 -6.57 6.75 20.77
N ARG A 116 -6.48 6.96 22.08
CA ARG A 116 -7.48 6.49 23.07
C ARG A 116 -8.75 7.33 23.09
N PHE A 117 -8.67 8.59 22.64
CA PHE A 117 -9.76 9.55 22.70
C PHE A 117 -10.24 9.97 21.32
N LYS A 118 -9.39 9.83 20.30
CA LYS A 118 -9.67 10.26 18.93
C LYS A 118 -9.28 9.17 17.94
N GLY A 119 -10.23 8.82 17.07
CA GLY A 119 -10.00 7.89 15.97
C GLY A 119 -9.05 8.43 14.90
N PRO A 120 -8.64 7.58 13.94
CA PRO A 120 -7.77 7.99 12.85
C PRO A 120 -8.43 9.08 11.99
N SER A 121 -7.60 10.00 11.51
CA SER A 121 -8.02 11.09 10.61
C SER A 121 -8.52 10.53 9.28
N GLN A 122 -9.56 11.15 8.72
CA GLN A 122 -10.00 10.87 7.36
C GLN A 122 -8.94 11.37 6.36
N PRO A 123 -8.66 10.63 5.27
CA PRO A 123 -7.77 11.11 4.22
C PRO A 123 -8.33 12.34 3.52
N ASN A 124 -7.43 13.20 3.03
CA ASN A 124 -7.81 14.35 2.21
C ASN A 124 -8.15 13.92 0.76
N GLN A 125 -8.60 14.87 -0.07
CA GLN A 125 -9.03 14.60 -1.44
C GLN A 125 -7.89 14.23 -2.41
N SER A 126 -6.65 14.60 -2.11
CA SER A 126 -5.51 14.23 -2.97
C SER A 126 -5.08 12.78 -2.76
N VAL A 127 -5.49 12.15 -1.65
CA VAL A 127 -5.23 10.73 -1.42
C VAL A 127 -6.04 9.90 -2.41
N LYS A 128 -5.41 8.88 -2.98
CA LYS A 128 -6.04 7.90 -3.86
C LYS A 128 -5.99 6.49 -3.25
N ILE A 129 -4.93 6.20 -2.50
CA ILE A 129 -4.66 4.89 -1.93
C ILE A 129 -4.28 5.02 -0.45
N ILE A 130 -4.85 4.15 0.39
CA ILE A 130 -4.48 4.01 1.80
C ILE A 130 -3.93 2.61 2.04
N CYS A 131 -2.65 2.51 2.35
CA CYS A 131 -1.98 1.22 2.59
C CYS A 131 -2.11 0.80 4.07
N PHE A 132 -2.61 -0.41 4.33
CA PHE A 132 -2.61 -1.02 5.66
C PHE A 132 -1.57 -2.13 5.78
N HIS A 133 -0.32 -1.76 6.03
CA HIS A 133 0.73 -2.74 6.32
C HIS A 133 0.56 -3.34 7.72
N GLY A 134 0.25 -4.64 7.79
CA GLY A 134 0.06 -5.39 9.03
C GLY A 134 -1.26 -5.09 9.75
N LYS A 135 -1.25 -5.04 11.09
CA LYS A 135 -2.42 -4.67 11.90
C LYS A 135 -2.47 -3.17 12.20
N PRO A 136 -3.65 -2.53 12.21
CA PRO A 136 -4.96 -3.11 11.90
C PRO A 136 -5.16 -3.37 10.40
N ARG A 137 -6.09 -4.26 10.06
CA ARG A 137 -6.61 -4.44 8.70
C ARG A 137 -7.77 -3.46 8.45
N PRO A 138 -8.12 -3.15 7.19
CA PRO A 138 -9.27 -2.28 6.88
C PRO A 138 -10.57 -2.73 7.56
N ILE A 139 -10.83 -4.04 7.60
CA ILE A 139 -12.05 -4.60 8.22
C ILE A 139 -12.09 -4.36 9.74
N ASP A 140 -10.94 -4.27 10.42
CA ASP A 140 -10.90 -4.01 11.86
C ASP A 140 -11.41 -2.60 12.21
N LEU A 141 -11.36 -1.67 11.25
CA LEU A 141 -11.92 -0.32 11.41
C LEU A 141 -13.43 -0.29 11.17
N ILE A 142 -14.00 -1.28 10.48
CA ILE A 142 -15.42 -1.32 10.08
C ILE A 142 -16.19 -2.21 11.05
N CYS A 143 -15.71 -3.43 11.24
CA CYS A 143 -16.25 -4.47 12.11
C CYS A 143 -15.20 -4.83 13.17
N PRO A 144 -14.95 -3.93 14.14
CA PRO A 144 -13.89 -4.12 15.11
C PRO A 144 -14.11 -5.36 15.98
N PRO A 145 -13.07 -6.17 16.26
CA PRO A 145 -13.15 -7.18 17.29
C PRO A 145 -13.38 -6.55 18.68
N LYS A 146 -13.80 -7.36 19.66
CA LYS A 146 -13.87 -6.91 21.06
C LYS A 146 -12.48 -6.51 21.56
N GLY A 147 -12.39 -5.32 22.16
CA GLY A 147 -11.15 -4.80 22.75
C GLY A 147 -10.34 -3.96 21.78
N ASN A 148 -9.01 -3.95 21.96
CA ASN A 148 -8.10 -3.17 21.13
C ASN A 148 -7.86 -3.86 19.80
N TRP A 149 -8.26 -3.22 18.71
CA TRP A 149 -7.99 -3.73 17.36
C TRP A 149 -6.65 -3.25 16.77
N ASP A 150 -5.99 -2.25 17.38
CA ASP A 150 -4.65 -1.83 16.97
C ASP A 150 -3.56 -2.60 17.75
N ARG A 151 -2.31 -2.46 17.32
CA ARG A 151 -1.14 -3.04 17.99
C ARG A 151 -0.72 -2.14 19.15
N PHE A 152 -0.81 -2.67 20.37
CA PHE A 152 -0.23 -2.03 21.57
C PHE A 152 1.22 -1.58 21.30
N PRO A 153 1.63 -0.35 21.70
CA PRO A 153 0.94 0.57 22.61
C PRO A 153 -0.16 1.44 21.99
N HIS A 154 -0.37 1.36 20.67
CA HIS A 154 -1.49 2.04 20.03
C HIS A 154 -2.83 1.40 20.42
N TYR A 155 -3.87 2.23 20.40
CA TYR A 155 -5.20 1.81 20.78
C TYR A 155 -6.23 2.24 19.74
N GLY A 156 -7.13 1.31 19.41
CA GLY A 156 -8.28 1.54 18.56
C GLY A 156 -9.49 0.82 19.14
N THR A 157 -10.60 1.54 19.30
CA THR A 157 -11.87 0.97 19.77
C THR A 157 -13.04 1.50 18.99
N GLY A 158 -14.03 0.64 18.82
CA GLY A 158 -15.22 0.94 18.05
C GLY A 158 -14.91 1.12 16.55
N PRO A 159 -15.98 1.25 15.74
CA PRO A 159 -15.84 1.47 14.32
C PRO A 159 -15.34 2.89 14.02
N VAL A 160 -14.57 3.04 12.94
CA VAL A 160 -14.10 4.33 12.44
C VAL A 160 -15.15 4.90 11.48
N PRO A 161 -15.79 6.04 11.81
CA PRO A 161 -16.98 6.52 11.07
C PRO A 161 -16.79 6.66 9.56
N TRP A 162 -15.71 7.34 9.12
CA TRP A 162 -15.46 7.55 7.69
C TRP A 162 -15.13 6.25 6.94
N MET A 163 -14.58 5.24 7.63
CA MET A 163 -14.26 3.94 7.03
C MET A 163 -15.53 3.08 6.88
N VAL A 164 -16.45 3.16 7.86
CA VAL A 164 -17.78 2.55 7.77
C VAL A 164 -18.58 3.17 6.62
N GLU A 165 -18.59 4.50 6.54
CA GLU A 165 -19.27 5.23 5.45
C GLU A 165 -18.69 4.83 4.08
N TYR A 166 -17.36 4.81 3.96
CA TYR A 166 -16.68 4.33 2.76
C TYR A 166 -17.13 2.91 2.40
N TRP A 167 -17.12 2.00 3.36
CA TRP A 167 -17.48 0.60 3.13
C TRP A 167 -18.91 0.46 2.60
N VAL A 168 -19.88 1.10 3.27
CA VAL A 168 -21.30 1.04 2.87
C VAL A 168 -21.53 1.67 1.50
N THR A 169 -20.91 2.83 1.24
CA THR A 169 -21.09 3.56 -0.03
C THR A 169 -20.51 2.81 -1.21
N ASN A 170 -19.48 1.97 -0.99
CA ASN A 170 -18.82 1.18 -2.02
C ASN A 170 -19.27 -0.29 -2.05
N GLY A 171 -20.52 -0.57 -1.63
CA GLY A 171 -21.16 -1.89 -1.77
C GLY A 171 -20.87 -2.88 -0.65
N GLY A 172 -20.16 -2.47 0.39
CA GLY A 172 -19.92 -3.25 1.59
C GLY A 172 -21.15 -3.37 2.49
N SER A 173 -21.34 -4.54 3.10
CA SER A 173 -22.38 -4.79 4.10
C SER A 173 -21.82 -4.75 5.52
N LEU A 174 -22.56 -4.18 6.46
CA LEU A 174 -22.22 -4.16 7.89
C LEU A 174 -22.79 -5.35 8.66
N LYS A 175 -23.30 -6.38 7.98
CA LYS A 175 -23.96 -7.50 8.66
C LYS A 175 -23.00 -8.14 9.68
N GLN A 176 -23.56 -8.20 10.90
CA GLN A 176 -22.97 -8.51 12.21
C GLN A 176 -22.37 -9.90 12.29
#